data_AF-X0W2N9-F1
#
_entry.id   AF-X0W2N9-F1
#
_cell.length_a   1.000
_cell.length_b   1.000
_cell.length_c   1.000
_cell.angle_alpha   90.00
_cell.angle_beta   90.00
_cell.angle_gamma   90.00
#
_symmetry.space_group_name_H-M   'P 1'
#
loop_
_entity.id
_entity.type
_entity.pdbx_description
1 polymer ?
#
loop_
_entity_poly.entity_id
_entity_poly.type
_entity_poly.pdbx_seq_one_letter_code
_entity_poly.pdbx_strand_id
1 'polypeptide(L)'
;GSFKVGHFVRGEQGVTLSGSSTINGNLSSGKKIVIEGTTHIEGNVVAEDILIGASETIKKKQHYRIHGSVFAKNIVTIARAHIESDIKGRDVTIGKGSEVLGNIYYVDNVEIHKKAKHSNEPIQIKIEEL
;
A
#
# COMPACT_ATOMS: atom_id res chain seq x y z
N GLY A 1 -11.84 -17.48 1.46
CA GLY A 1 -10.62 -18.29 1.64
C GLY A 1 -9.59 -17.50 2.42
N SER A 2 -8.64 -18.20 3.03
CA SER A 2 -7.45 -17.61 3.63
C SER A 2 -6.21 -18.00 2.83
N PHE A 3 -5.28 -17.06 2.66
CA PHE A 3 -4.01 -17.27 1.97
C PHE A 3 -2.86 -16.95 2.91
N LYS A 4 -1.89 -17.85 3.05
CA LYS A 4 -0.73 -17.65 3.93
C LYS A 4 0.55 -18.00 3.19
N VAL A 5 1.53 -17.10 3.24
CA VAL A 5 2.85 -17.28 2.64
C VAL A 5 3.92 -16.88 3.63
N GLY A 6 4.91 -17.75 3.81
CA GLY A 6 5.98 -17.55 4.78
C GLY A 6 7.12 -16.63 4.33
N HIS A 7 7.31 -16.43 3.02
CA HIS A 7 8.46 -15.71 2.47
C HIS A 7 8.03 -14.61 1.51
N PHE A 8 8.03 -14.87 0.20
CA PHE A 8 7.74 -13.86 -0.81
C PHE A 8 6.56 -14.25 -1.68
N VAL A 9 5.80 -13.24 -2.10
CA VAL A 9 4.77 -13.36 -3.14
C VAL A 9 5.23 -12.51 -4.32
N ARG A 10 5.28 -13.10 -5.50
CA ARG A 10 5.64 -12.41 -6.74
C ARG A 10 4.61 -12.72 -7.82
N GLY A 11 4.02 -11.68 -8.40
CA GLY A 11 3.21 -11.78 -9.61
C GLY A 11 3.87 -11.05 -10.77
N GLU A 12 3.90 -11.62 -11.97
CA GLU A 12 4.45 -10.91 -13.13
C GLU A 12 3.45 -9.93 -13.74
N GLN A 13 2.19 -10.36 -13.84
CA GLN A 13 1.13 -9.60 -14.52
C GLN A 13 0.19 -8.86 -13.56
N GLY A 14 0.31 -9.12 -12.25
CA GLY A 14 -0.58 -8.56 -11.24
C GLY A 14 -0.75 -9.49 -10.05
N VAL A 15 -1.14 -8.93 -8.90
CA VAL A 15 -1.56 -9.69 -7.72
C VAL A 15 -2.85 -9.08 -7.18
N THR A 16 -3.87 -9.90 -6.96
CA THR A 16 -5.13 -9.48 -6.34
C THR A 16 -5.40 -10.33 -5.10
N LEU A 17 -5.54 -9.68 -3.96
CA LEU A 17 -5.87 -10.29 -2.67
C LEU A 17 -7.24 -9.79 -2.21
N SER A 18 -8.28 -10.57 -2.47
CA SER A 18 -9.68 -10.25 -2.10
C SER A 18 -10.15 -10.93 -0.81
N GLY A 19 -9.45 -11.98 -0.37
CA GLY A 19 -9.71 -12.72 0.87
C GLY A 19 -8.77 -12.33 2.01
N SER A 20 -8.83 -13.08 3.11
CA SER A 20 -7.87 -12.87 4.21
C SER A 20 -6.49 -13.38 3.81
N SER A 21 -5.46 -12.54 3.93
CA SER A 21 -4.10 -12.87 3.49
C SER A 21 -3.06 -12.54 4.56
N THR A 22 -2.08 -13.42 4.76
CA THR A 22 -0.92 -13.17 5.63
C THR A 22 0.36 -13.48 4.85
N ILE A 23 1.24 -12.49 4.74
CA ILE A 23 2.50 -12.59 4.02
C ILE A 23 3.62 -12.20 4.99
N ASN A 24 4.40 -13.18 5.44
CA ASN A 24 5.49 -12.97 6.41
C ASN A 24 6.78 -12.46 5.75
N GLY A 25 6.66 -11.79 4.60
CA GLY A 25 7.78 -11.19 3.89
C GLY A 25 7.29 -10.30 2.76
N ASN A 26 8.02 -10.26 1.65
CA ASN A 26 7.81 -9.24 0.61
C ASN A 26 6.69 -9.64 -0.37
N LEU A 27 5.90 -8.66 -0.79
CA LEU A 27 4.91 -8.78 -1.86
C LEU A 27 5.36 -7.91 -3.04
N SER A 28 5.56 -8.52 -4.21
CA SER A 28 6.00 -7.80 -5.40
C SER A 28 5.15 -8.13 -6.63
N SER A 29 4.96 -7.15 -7.50
CA SER A 29 4.29 -7.34 -8.78
C SER A 29 5.00 -6.57 -9.89
N GLY A 30 5.07 -7.16 -11.09
CA GLY A 30 5.59 -6.46 -12.28
C GLY A 30 4.64 -5.39 -12.81
N LYS A 31 3.35 -5.45 -12.43
CA LYS A 31 2.31 -4.50 -12.82
C LYS A 31 1.58 -4.00 -11.57
N LYS A 32 0.35 -4.45 -11.37
CA LYS A 32 -0.55 -3.93 -10.35
C LYS A 32 -0.67 -4.85 -9.14
N ILE A 33 -0.80 -4.27 -7.95
CA ILE A 33 -1.22 -4.96 -6.72
C ILE A 33 -2.56 -4.38 -6.28
N VAL A 34 -3.54 -5.25 -6.05
CA VAL A 34 -4.84 -4.89 -5.50
C VAL A 34 -5.10 -5.67 -4.23
N ILE A 35 -5.29 -4.97 -3.12
CA ILE A 35 -5.61 -5.56 -1.82
C ILE A 35 -7.00 -5.07 -1.40
N GLU A 36 -7.95 -5.98 -1.45
CA GLU A 36 -9.37 -5.76 -1.13
C GLU A 36 -9.86 -6.63 0.04
N GLY A 37 -9.03 -7.58 0.50
CA GLY A 37 -9.27 -8.43 1.64
C GLY A 37 -8.36 -8.11 2.83
N THR A 38 -8.77 -8.49 4.04
CA THR A 38 -7.99 -8.26 5.28
C THR A 38 -6.60 -8.85 5.12
N THR A 39 -5.57 -8.01 5.09
CA THR A 39 -4.23 -8.42 4.69
C THR A 39 -3.20 -7.92 5.68
N HIS A 40 -2.29 -8.81 6.05
CA HIS A 40 -1.16 -8.54 6.92
C HIS A 40 0.13 -8.87 6.17
N ILE A 41 1.02 -7.89 6.04
CA ILE A 41 2.30 -8.02 5.33
C ILE A 41 3.42 -7.55 6.26
N GLU A 42 4.35 -8.45 6.57
CA GLU A 42 5.52 -8.12 7.39
C GLU A 42 6.60 -7.40 6.59
N GLY A 43 6.71 -7.69 5.29
CA GLY A 43 7.73 -7.11 4.42
C GLY A 43 7.25 -5.94 3.57
N ASN A 44 8.05 -5.62 2.56
CA ASN A 44 7.82 -4.52 1.64
C ASN A 44 6.81 -4.90 0.55
N VAL A 45 6.07 -3.90 0.07
CA VAL A 45 5.14 -4.04 -1.05
C VAL A 45 5.66 -3.22 -2.23
N VAL A 46 5.95 -3.88 -3.36
CA VAL A 46 6.55 -3.23 -4.53
C VAL A 46 5.76 -3.54 -5.80
N ALA A 47 5.33 -2.52 -6.53
CA ALA A 47 4.64 -2.69 -7.80
C ALA A 47 4.82 -1.50 -8.75
N GLU A 48 4.21 -1.59 -9.93
CA GLU A 48 3.97 -0.41 -10.77
C GLU A 48 2.84 0.44 -10.18
N ASP A 49 1.72 -0.21 -9.84
CA ASP A 49 0.55 0.40 -9.20
C ASP A 49 0.13 -0.38 -7.95
N ILE A 50 -0.16 0.32 -6.86
CA ILE A 50 -0.60 -0.28 -5.59
C ILE A 50 -1.95 0.34 -5.18
N LEU A 51 -2.96 -0.52 -5.06
CA LEU A 51 -4.29 -0.15 -4.57
C LEU A 51 -4.63 -0.99 -3.34
N ILE A 52 -4.73 -0.36 -2.18
CA ILE A 52 -5.04 -1.01 -0.89
C ILE A 52 -6.32 -0.40 -0.34
N GLY A 53 -7.39 -1.20 -0.28
CA GLY A 53 -8.66 -0.75 0.25
C GLY A 53 -9.34 0.37 -0.53
N ALA A 54 -8.85 0.68 -1.74
CA ALA A 54 -9.39 1.71 -2.64
C ALA A 54 -10.82 1.40 -3.12
N SER A 55 -11.25 0.15 -3.01
CA SER A 55 -12.61 -0.29 -3.38
C SER A 55 -13.65 0.26 -2.39
N GLU A 56 -14.48 1.20 -2.86
CA GLU A 56 -15.59 1.77 -2.06
C GLU A 56 -16.71 0.75 -1.79
N THR A 57 -16.78 -0.32 -2.60
CA THR A 57 -17.83 -1.34 -2.55
C THR A 57 -17.76 -2.18 -1.26
N ILE A 58 -16.61 -2.18 -0.59
CA ILE A 58 -16.37 -3.00 0.60
C ILE A 58 -16.84 -2.25 1.85
N LYS A 59 -18.06 -2.59 2.30
CA LYS A 59 -18.70 -2.04 3.50
C LYS A 59 -18.11 -2.55 4.82
N LYS A 60 -17.29 -3.61 4.80
CA LYS A 60 -16.69 -4.17 6.01
C LYS A 60 -15.48 -3.37 6.47
N LYS A 61 -15.33 -3.22 7.78
CA LYS A 61 -14.15 -2.66 8.45
C LYS A 61 -13.00 -3.64 8.25
N GLN A 62 -12.30 -3.52 7.13
CA GLN A 62 -11.10 -4.31 6.86
C GLN A 62 -9.89 -3.60 7.45
N HIS A 63 -8.96 -4.41 7.95
CA HIS A 63 -7.71 -3.95 8.50
C HIS A 63 -6.60 -4.40 7.55
N TYR A 64 -5.97 -3.44 6.89
CA TYR A 64 -4.76 -3.68 6.11
C TYR A 64 -3.58 -3.25 6.98
N ARG A 65 -2.63 -4.15 7.22
CA ARG A 65 -1.43 -3.87 8.01
C ARG A 65 -0.20 -4.21 7.18
N ILE A 66 0.70 -3.25 7.07
CA ILE A 66 1.97 -3.41 6.37
C ILE A 66 3.05 -2.87 7.31
N HIS A 67 3.92 -3.76 7.78
CA HIS A 67 5.07 -3.37 8.61
C HIS A 67 6.21 -2.79 7.77
N GLY A 68 6.38 -3.31 6.54
CA GLY A 68 7.37 -2.80 5.60
C GLY A 68 6.95 -1.54 4.85
N SER A 69 7.81 -1.12 3.93
CA SER A 69 7.61 0.05 3.10
C SER A 69 6.78 -0.27 1.85
N VAL A 70 6.07 0.73 1.33
CA VAL A 70 5.23 0.62 0.13
C VAL A 70 5.84 1.44 -0.99
N PHE A 71 6.24 0.79 -2.08
CA PHE A 71 6.89 1.43 -3.22
C PHE A 71 6.10 1.14 -4.50
N ALA A 72 5.56 2.18 -5.13
CA ALA A 72 5.01 2.09 -6.48
C ALA A 72 5.75 3.01 -7.45
N LYS A 73 5.84 2.61 -8.71
CA LYS A 73 6.43 3.45 -9.76
C LYS A 73 5.49 4.56 -10.21
N ASN A 74 4.19 4.29 -10.23
CA ASN A 74 3.17 5.22 -10.68
C ASN A 74 2.26 5.58 -9.49
N ILE A 75 1.24 4.76 -9.21
CA ILE A 75 0.19 5.14 -8.27
C ILE A 75 0.28 4.35 -6.97
N VAL A 76 0.20 5.05 -5.84
CA VAL A 76 -0.11 4.46 -4.53
C VAL A 76 -1.45 5.00 -4.05
N THR A 77 -2.47 4.16 -3.93
CA THR A 77 -3.73 4.52 -3.29
C THR A 77 -3.97 3.60 -2.10
N ILE A 78 -4.08 4.17 -0.90
CA ILE A 78 -4.38 3.40 0.31
C ILE A 78 -5.61 3.96 1.02
N ALA A 79 -6.45 3.10 1.57
CA ALA A 79 -7.55 3.50 2.42
C ALA A 79 -7.76 2.47 3.53
N ARG A 80 -7.95 2.95 4.77
CA ARG A 80 -8.13 2.11 5.98
C ARG A 80 -6.93 1.19 6.25
N ALA A 81 -5.73 1.60 5.83
CA ALA A 81 -4.50 0.84 5.97
C ALA A 81 -3.59 1.44 7.05
N HIS A 82 -2.93 0.59 7.82
CA HIS A 82 -1.88 0.97 8.74
C HIS A 82 -0.53 0.56 8.14
N ILE A 83 0.33 1.54 7.88
CA ILE A 83 1.66 1.35 7.31
C ILE A 83 2.67 1.88 8.31
N GLU A 84 3.56 1.01 8.78
CA GLU A 84 4.53 1.36 9.83
C GLU A 84 5.81 2.01 9.27
N SER A 85 6.01 1.92 7.96
CA SER A 85 7.20 2.42 7.27
C SER A 85 6.85 3.45 6.18
N ASP A 86 7.81 3.72 5.31
CA ASP A 86 7.74 4.74 4.28
C ASP A 86 6.84 4.33 3.11
N ILE A 87 6.27 5.33 2.42
CA ILE A 87 5.52 5.19 1.18
C ILE A 87 6.22 6.00 0.10
N LYS A 88 6.45 5.42 -1.08
CA LYS A 88 6.89 6.17 -2.26
C LYS A 88 6.01 5.84 -3.46
N GLY A 89 5.64 6.87 -4.19
CA GLY A 89 4.90 6.78 -5.45
C GLY A 89 5.13 8.02 -6.30
N ARG A 90 4.75 7.97 -7.59
CA ARG A 90 4.66 9.21 -8.39
C ARG A 90 3.44 10.01 -7.94
N ASP A 91 2.29 9.35 -7.90
CA ASP A 91 1.04 9.88 -7.36
C ASP A 91 0.64 9.09 -6.11
N VAL A 92 0.46 9.78 -4.98
CA VAL A 92 0.16 9.16 -3.69
C VAL A 92 -1.17 9.67 -3.13
N THR A 93 -2.12 8.76 -2.93
CA THR A 93 -3.43 9.05 -2.33
C THR A 93 -3.59 8.28 -1.02
N ILE A 94 -3.70 9.01 0.09
CA ILE A 94 -3.97 8.47 1.43
C ILE A 94 -5.42 8.75 1.81
N GLY A 95 -6.28 7.75 1.60
CA GLY A 95 -7.69 7.78 1.91
C GLY A 95 -8.02 7.70 3.40
N LYS A 96 -9.32 7.76 3.72
CA LYS A 96 -9.81 7.87 5.11
C LYS A 96 -9.41 6.66 5.97
N GLY A 97 -9.11 6.93 7.24
CA GLY A 97 -8.83 5.89 8.24
C GLY A 97 -7.52 5.15 8.00
N SER A 98 -6.67 5.65 7.11
CA SER A 98 -5.30 5.20 6.97
C SER A 98 -4.39 5.88 7.99
N GLU A 99 -3.33 5.20 8.37
CA GLU A 99 -2.29 5.69 9.28
C GLU A 99 -0.93 5.30 8.72
N VAL A 100 -0.07 6.30 8.52
CA VAL A 100 1.29 6.12 7.99
C VAL A 100 2.27 6.63 9.03
N LEU A 101 3.06 5.73 9.60
CA LEU A 101 4.02 6.09 10.64
C LEU A 101 5.35 6.59 10.07
N GLY A 102 5.71 6.15 8.85
CA GLY A 102 6.89 6.61 8.13
C GLY A 102 6.66 7.87 7.31
N ASN A 103 7.59 8.13 6.39
CA ASN A 103 7.57 9.25 5.47
C ASN A 103 6.75 8.94 4.22
N ILE A 104 6.11 9.97 3.66
CA ILE A 104 5.36 9.87 2.42
C ILE A 104 6.13 10.63 1.35
N TYR A 105 6.69 9.92 0.37
CA TYR A 105 7.41 10.51 -0.74
C TYR A 105 6.56 10.48 -2.01
N TYR A 106 6.49 11.60 -2.71
CA TYR A 106 5.72 11.73 -3.95
C TYR A 106 6.50 12.53 -5.02
N VAL A 107 6.16 12.35 -6.30
CA VAL A 107 6.81 13.10 -7.39
C VAL A 107 5.88 14.16 -7.95
N ASP A 108 4.69 13.74 -8.40
CA ASP A 108 3.76 14.61 -9.13
C ASP A 108 2.67 15.13 -8.19
N ASN A 109 1.88 14.23 -7.59
CA ASN A 109 0.75 14.63 -6.74
C ASN A 109 0.71 13.84 -5.43
N VAL A 110 0.26 14.52 -4.37
CA VAL A 110 -0.11 13.89 -3.10
C VAL A 110 -1.49 14.36 -2.65
N GLU A 111 -2.35 13.42 -2.31
CA GLU A 111 -3.68 13.67 -1.78
C GLU A 111 -3.86 12.94 -0.45
N ILE A 112 -4.02 13.67 0.65
CA ILE A 112 -4.24 13.09 1.96
C ILE A 112 -5.61 13.50 2.47
N HIS A 113 -6.45 12.52 2.76
CA HIS A 113 -7.74 12.75 3.35
C HIS A 113 -7.58 13.30 4.78
N LYS A 114 -8.36 14.31 5.16
CA LYS A 114 -8.37 14.97 6.50
C LYS A 114 -8.53 14.07 7.75
N LYS A 115 -8.78 12.78 7.56
CA LYS A 115 -8.96 11.77 8.63
C LYS A 115 -7.87 10.71 8.60
N ALA A 116 -6.95 10.79 7.64
CA ALA A 116 -5.75 9.97 7.62
C ALA A 116 -4.76 10.55 8.63
N LYS A 117 -4.04 9.67 9.30
CA LYS A 117 -2.96 10.04 10.20
C LYS A 117 -1.64 9.82 9.48
N HIS A 118 -0.73 10.78 9.62
CA HIS A 118 0.63 10.67 9.13
C HIS A 118 1.55 11.30 10.17
N SER A 119 2.71 10.69 10.40
CA SER A 119 3.68 11.23 11.37
C SER A 119 4.41 12.45 10.86
N ASN A 120 4.74 12.46 9.56
CA ASN A 120 5.58 13.47 8.94
C ASN A 120 4.87 14.09 7.73
N GLU A 121 5.22 15.33 7.41
CA GLU A 121 4.73 15.99 6.20
C GLU A 121 5.20 15.23 4.95
N PRO A 122 4.38 15.20 3.88
CA PRO A 122 4.78 14.60 2.61
C PRO A 122 5.99 15.30 2.01
N ILE A 123 6.93 14.52 1.48
CA ILE A 123 8.18 14.98 0.90
C ILE A 123 8.10 14.81 -0.62
N GLN A 124 8.16 15.93 -1.35
CA GLN A 124 8.28 15.85 -2.80
C GLN A 124 9.72 15.47 -3.19
N ILE A 125 9.86 14.45 -4.02
CA ILE A 125 11.14 13.95 -4.53
C ILE A 125 11.16 14.02 -6.05
N LYS A 126 12.34 13.91 -6.65
CA LYS A 126 12.45 13.83 -8.11
C LYS A 126 12.19 12.41 -8.61
N ILE A 127 11.87 12.29 -9.89
CA ILE A 127 11.62 10.98 -10.51
C ILE A 127 12.83 10.05 -10.47
N GLU A 128 14.05 10.59 -10.38
CA GLU A 128 15.28 9.80 -10.25
C GLU A 128 15.47 9.18 -8.85
N GLU A 129 14.72 9.65 -7.84
CA GLU A 129 14.79 9.19 -6.45
C GLU A 129 13.69 8.18 -6.08
N LEU A 130 12.86 7.82 -7.07
CA LEU A 130 11.74 6.89 -6.93
C LEU A 130 12.16 5.42 -7.07
#